data_AF-Q9D162-F1
#
_entry.id   AF-Q9D162-F1
#
_cell.length_a   1.000
_cell.length_b   1.000
_cell.length_c   1.000
_cell.angle_alpha   90.00
_cell.angle_beta   90.00
_cell.angle_gamma   90.00
#
_symmetry.space_group_name_H-M   'P 1'
#
loop_
_entity.id
_entity.type
_entity.pdbx_description
1 polymer ?
#
loop_
_entity_poly.entity_id
_entity_poly.type
_entity_poly.pdbx_seq_one_letter_code
_entity_poly.pdbx_strand_id
1 'polypeptide(L)'
;MTKKKRENLGVAQEIDGLEEKLSRCRKDLEAVTSQLYRAELSPEDRRSLEKEKHTLMNKASKYEKELKLLRHENRKNTLLSVAIFTVFALLYAYWTM
;
A
#
# COMPACT_ATOMS: atom_id res chain seq x y z
N MET A 1 24.06 -13.07 -0.65
CA MET A 1 22.63 -12.74 -0.43
C MET A 1 21.80 -13.51 -1.45
N THR A 2 20.74 -14.20 -1.03
CA THR A 2 19.85 -14.92 -1.97
C THR A 2 18.93 -13.93 -2.69
N LYS A 3 18.69 -14.16 -4.00
CA LYS A 3 17.87 -13.29 -4.87
C LYS A 3 16.53 -12.89 -4.24
N LYS A 4 15.88 -13.85 -3.57
CA LYS A 4 14.62 -13.67 -2.83
C LYS A 4 14.68 -12.58 -1.74
N LYS A 5 15.81 -12.43 -1.04
CA LYS A 5 15.95 -11.38 -0.02
C LYS A 5 15.95 -9.98 -0.64
N ARG A 6 16.55 -9.83 -1.84
CA ARG A 6 16.56 -8.57 -2.60
C ARG A 6 15.16 -8.23 -3.12
N GLU A 7 14.42 -9.21 -3.61
CA GLU A 7 13.03 -9.04 -4.03
C GLU A 7 12.12 -8.65 -2.85
N ASN A 8 12.20 -9.36 -1.72
CA ASN A 8 11.45 -9.03 -0.51
C ASN A 8 11.77 -7.63 0.03
N LEU A 9 13.04 -7.23 0.01
CA LEU A 9 13.46 -5.88 0.38
C LEU A 9 12.81 -4.84 -0.54
N GLY A 10 12.74 -5.11 -1.85
CA GLY A 10 12.06 -4.25 -2.81
C GLY A 10 10.57 -4.09 -2.51
N VAL A 11 9.86 -5.19 -2.25
CA VAL A 11 8.42 -5.13 -1.95
C VAL A 11 8.14 -4.40 -0.63
N ALA A 12 8.99 -4.58 0.40
CA ALA A 12 8.87 -3.83 1.64
C ALA A 12 9.04 -2.32 1.40
N GLN A 13 10.06 -1.91 0.63
CA GLN A 13 10.28 -0.52 0.25
C GLN A 13 9.13 0.06 -0.57
N GLU A 14 8.50 -0.72 -1.46
CA GLU A 14 7.32 -0.29 -2.21
C GLU A 14 6.11 -0.06 -1.30
N ILE A 15 5.89 -0.95 -0.32
CA ILE A 15 4.83 -0.81 0.68
C ILE A 15 5.07 0.44 1.52
N ASP A 16 6.27 0.61 2.06
CA ASP A 16 6.63 1.77 2.89
C ASP A 16 6.45 3.08 2.11
N GLY A 17 6.91 3.12 0.85
CA GLY A 17 6.75 4.28 -0.02
C GLY A 17 5.28 4.61 -0.33
N LEU A 18 4.43 3.60 -0.49
CA LEU A 18 2.98 3.79 -0.67
C LEU A 18 2.30 4.26 0.62
N GLU A 19 2.67 3.70 1.77
CA GLU A 19 2.14 4.13 3.08
C GLU A 19 2.51 5.59 3.37
N GLU A 20 3.73 5.99 3.05
CA GLU A 20 4.17 7.38 3.21
C GLU A 20 3.41 8.32 2.26
N LYS A 21 3.19 7.92 1.00
CA LYS A 21 2.34 8.68 0.05
C LYS A 21 0.89 8.79 0.53
N LEU A 22 0.32 7.71 1.08
CA LEU A 22 -1.03 7.71 1.64
C LEU A 22 -1.12 8.63 2.86
N SER A 23 -0.12 8.58 3.75
CA SER A 23 -0.02 9.45 4.94
C SER A 23 0.04 10.93 4.54
N ARG A 24 0.90 11.28 3.58
CA ARG A 24 0.94 12.63 2.99
C ARG A 24 -0.40 13.04 2.41
N CYS A 25 -1.00 12.19 1.57
CA CYS A 25 -2.29 12.47 0.94
C CYS A 25 -3.41 12.70 1.97
N ARG A 26 -3.42 11.97 3.09
CA ARG A 26 -4.37 12.17 4.19
C ARG A 26 -4.15 13.51 4.90
N LYS A 27 -2.90 13.89 5.17
CA LYS A 27 -2.57 15.20 5.75
C LYS A 27 -2.97 16.34 4.82
N ASP A 28 -2.71 16.22 3.52
CA ASP A 28 -3.13 17.21 2.53
C ASP A 28 -4.65 17.32 2.48
N LEU A 29 -5.37 16.19 2.52
CA LEU A 29 -6.83 16.17 2.54
C LEU A 29 -7.40 16.83 3.81
N GLU A 30 -6.77 16.60 4.96
CA GLU A 30 -7.13 17.25 6.23
C GLU A 30 -6.88 18.77 6.18
N ALA A 31 -5.76 19.19 5.59
CA ALA A 31 -5.44 20.60 5.38
C ALA A 31 -6.45 21.29 4.45
N VAL A 32 -6.76 20.68 3.30
CA VAL A 32 -7.79 21.17 2.36
C VAL A 32 -9.16 21.21 3.00
N THR A 33 -9.52 20.18 3.77
CA THR A 33 -10.81 20.14 4.49
C THR A 33 -10.89 21.25 5.54
N SER A 34 -9.80 21.48 6.27
CA SER A 34 -9.71 22.57 7.24
C SER A 34 -9.80 23.95 6.59
N GLN A 35 -9.20 24.11 5.41
CA GLN A 35 -9.33 25.34 4.62
C GLN A 35 -10.77 25.54 4.15
N LEU A 36 -11.45 24.52 3.63
CA LEU A 36 -12.86 24.61 3.23
C LEU A 36 -13.81 25.03 4.36
N TYR A 37 -13.50 24.66 5.61
CA TYR A 37 -14.28 25.07 6.78
C TYR A 37 -14.02 26.51 7.21
N ARG A 38 -12.98 27.19 6.72
CA ARG A 38 -12.78 28.62 7.00
C ARG A 38 -13.93 29.40 6.36
N ALA A 39 -14.49 30.36 7.10
CA ALA A 39 -15.69 31.07 6.68
C ALA A 39 -15.47 31.97 5.44
N GLU A 40 -14.26 32.49 5.28
CA GLU A 40 -13.87 33.49 4.29
C GLU A 40 -13.27 32.88 3.01
N LEU A 41 -14.00 32.00 2.32
CA LEU A 41 -13.59 31.57 0.98
C LEU A 41 -14.50 32.15 -0.08
N SER A 42 -13.89 32.62 -1.16
CA SER A 42 -14.61 32.93 -2.38
C SER A 42 -15.25 31.65 -2.93
N PRO A 43 -16.37 31.74 -3.67
CA PRO A 43 -16.97 30.58 -4.33
C PRO A 43 -16.00 29.84 -5.27
N GLU A 44 -15.04 30.55 -5.85
CA GLU A 44 -14.02 29.98 -6.73
C GLU A 44 -12.98 29.17 -5.95
N ASP A 45 -12.51 29.68 -4.81
CA ASP A 45 -11.58 28.97 -3.92
C ASP A 45 -12.23 27.71 -3.31
N ARG A 46 -13.53 27.78 -2.99
CA ARG A 46 -14.27 26.60 -2.52
C ARG A 46 -14.31 25.51 -3.59
N ARG A 47 -14.63 25.86 -4.84
CA ARG A 47 -14.68 24.91 -5.96
C ARG A 47 -13.31 24.30 -6.26
N SER A 48 -12.23 25.08 -6.19
CA SER A 48 -10.88 24.58 -6.43
C SER A 48 -10.47 23.57 -5.34
N LEU A 49 -10.73 23.88 -4.07
CA LEU A 49 -10.46 22.97 -2.94
C LEU A 49 -11.34 21.72 -2.95
N GLU A 50 -12.61 21.81 -3.36
CA GLU A 50 -13.47 20.62 -3.54
C GLU A 50 -12.92 19.68 -4.62
N LYS A 51 -12.45 20.25 -5.74
CA LYS A 51 -11.81 19.48 -6.82
C LYS A 51 -10.52 18.83 -6.35
N GLU A 52 -9.71 19.55 -5.57
CA GLU A 52 -8.49 19.04 -4.96
C GLU A 52 -8.80 17.91 -3.97
N LYS A 53 -9.77 18.10 -3.08
CA LYS A 53 -10.26 17.09 -2.14
C LYS A 53 -10.70 15.81 -2.86
N HIS A 54 -11.49 15.93 -3.93
CA HIS A 54 -11.91 14.78 -4.73
C HIS A 54 -10.70 14.08 -5.38
N THR A 55 -9.74 14.85 -5.88
CA THR A 55 -8.51 14.31 -6.46
C THR A 55 -7.67 13.56 -5.42
N LEU A 56 -7.49 14.12 -4.22
CA LEU A 56 -6.78 13.48 -3.11
C LEU A 56 -7.51 12.23 -2.64
N MET A 57 -8.84 12.27 -2.50
CA MET A 57 -9.63 11.11 -2.11
C MET A 57 -9.50 9.96 -3.11
N ASN A 58 -9.48 10.26 -4.41
CA ASN A 58 -9.23 9.25 -5.44
C ASN A 58 -7.81 8.69 -5.40
N LYS A 59 -6.79 9.53 -5.16
CA LYS A 59 -5.41 9.07 -4.96
C LYS A 59 -5.29 8.17 -3.74
N ALA A 60 -5.89 8.55 -2.61
CA ALA A 60 -5.90 7.75 -1.39
C ALA A 60 -6.56 6.39 -1.62
N SER A 61 -7.75 6.36 -2.26
CA SER A 61 -8.42 5.11 -2.61
C SER A 61 -7.59 4.23 -3.54
N LYS A 62 -6.88 4.83 -4.50
CA LYS A 62 -5.96 4.10 -5.39
C LYS A 62 -4.81 3.47 -4.62
N TYR A 63 -4.14 4.22 -3.75
CA TYR A 63 -3.03 3.70 -2.94
C TYR A 63 -3.49 2.61 -1.98
N GLU A 64 -4.66 2.73 -1.37
CA GLU A 64 -5.24 1.69 -0.51
C GLU A 64 -5.52 0.39 -1.28
N LYS A 65 -6.03 0.50 -2.51
CA LYS A 65 -6.25 -0.66 -3.38
C LYS A 65 -4.93 -1.34 -3.75
N GLU A 66 -3.93 -0.57 -4.15
CA GLU A 66 -2.59 -1.09 -4.49
C GLU A 66 -1.93 -1.78 -3.29
N LEU A 67 -1.97 -1.16 -2.11
CA LEU A 67 -1.47 -1.76 -0.87
C LEU A 67 -2.18 -3.07 -0.52
N LYS A 68 -3.51 -3.12 -0.69
CA LYS A 68 -4.28 -4.34 -0.43
C LYS A 68 -3.91 -5.46 -1.39
N LEU A 69 -3.70 -5.15 -2.67
CA LEU A 69 -3.28 -6.13 -3.67
C LEU A 69 -1.87 -6.66 -3.37
N LEU A 70 -0.90 -5.78 -3.11
CA LEU A 70 0.47 -6.15 -2.76
C LEU A 70 0.52 -7.05 -1.51
N ARG A 71 -0.21 -6.69 -0.45
CA ARG A 71 -0.27 -7.49 0.78
C ARG A 71 -0.94 -8.85 0.56
N HIS A 72 -2.00 -8.90 -0.26
CA HIS A 72 -2.69 -10.14 -0.58
C HIS A 72 -1.81 -11.09 -1.39
N GLU A 73 -1.09 -10.56 -2.38
CA GLU A 73 -0.15 -11.31 -3.20
C GLU A 73 1.04 -11.82 -2.38
N ASN A 74 1.63 -10.98 -1.54
CA ASN A 74 2.69 -11.40 -0.61
C ASN A 74 2.25 -12.50 0.35
N ARG A 75 1.01 -12.44 0.85
CA ARG A 75 0.46 -13.49 1.73
C ARG A 75 0.31 -14.81 0.98
N LYS A 76 -0.19 -14.78 -0.27
CA LYS A 76 -0.27 -15.98 -1.12
C LYS A 76 1.11 -16.54 -1.43
N ASN A 77 2.06 -15.68 -1.79
CA ASN A 77 3.43 -16.09 -2.12
C ASN A 77 4.13 -16.70 -0.90
N THR A 78 3.90 -16.14 0.29
CA THR A 78 4.38 -16.71 1.55
C THR A 78 3.77 -18.09 1.79
N LEU A 79 2.45 -18.24 1.65
CA LEU A 79 1.77 -19.52 1.84
C LEU A 79 2.26 -20.58 0.86
N LEU A 80 2.38 -20.23 -0.43
CA LEU A 80 2.93 -21.11 -1.46
C LEU A 80 4.37 -21.52 -1.13
N SER A 81 5.20 -20.57 -0.70
CA SER A 81 6.57 -20.86 -0.29
C SER A 81 6.64 -21.82 0.90
N VAL A 82 5.74 -21.69 1.88
CA VAL A 82 5.66 -22.60 3.02
C VAL A 82 5.20 -23.99 2.57
N ALA A 83 4.16 -24.07 1.75
CA ALA A 83 3.66 -25.35 1.23
C ALA A 83 4.73 -26.12 0.45
N ILE A 84 5.45 -25.44 -0.45
CA ILE A 84 6.56 -26.03 -1.21
C ILE A 84 7.67 -26.51 -0.27
N PHE A 85 8.04 -25.71 0.72
CA PHE A 85 9.06 -26.09 1.70
C PHE A 85 8.65 -27.33 2.50
N THR A 86 7.38 -27.43 2.92
CA THR A 86 6.84 -28.60 3.61
C THR A 86 6.91 -29.84 2.73
N VAL A 87 6.51 -29.75 1.45
CA VAL A 87 6.60 -30.89 0.51
C VAL A 87 8.05 -31.36 0.38
N PHE A 88 9.01 -30.45 0.19
CA PHE A 88 10.42 -30.83 0.13
C PHE A 88 10.94 -31.45 1.43
N ALA A 89 10.52 -30.94 2.60
CA ALA A 89 10.89 -31.52 3.89
C ALA A 89 10.37 -32.95 4.05
N LEU A 90 9.13 -33.21 3.61
CA LEU A 90 8.53 -34.55 3.64
C LEU A 90 9.23 -35.51 2.67
N LEU A 91 9.51 -35.07 1.44
CA LEU A 91 10.25 -35.86 0.47
C LEU A 91 11.66 -36.18 0.96
N TYR A 92 12.34 -35.21 1.58
CA TYR A 92 13.64 -35.42 2.19
C TYR A 92 13.57 -36.43 3.34
N ALA A 93 12.63 -36.26 4.26
CA ALA A 93 12.43 -37.20 5.37
C ALA A 93 12.14 -38.62 4.89
N TYR A 94 11.30 -38.77 3.86
CA TYR A 94 11.01 -40.05 3.23
C TYR A 94 12.24 -40.66 2.54
N TRP A 95 13.03 -39.85 1.85
CA TRP A 95 14.25 -40.32 1.18
C TRP A 95 15.35 -40.74 2.18
N THR A 96 15.39 -40.12 3.36
CA THR A 96 16.37 -40.44 4.40
C THR A 96 16.02 -41.65 5.26
N MET A 97 14.78 -42.11 5.22
CA MET A 97 14.27 -43.27 5.97
C MET A 97 14.35 -44.54 5.11
#